data_AF-A0A8T2G3C0-F1
#
_entry.id   AF-A0A8T2G3C0-F1
#
_cell.length_a   1.000
_cell.length_b   1.000
_cell.length_c   1.000
_cell.angle_alpha   90.00
_cell.angle_beta   90.00
_cell.angle_gamma   90.00
#
_symmetry.space_group_name_H-M   'P 1'
#
loop_
_entity.id
_entity.type
_entity.pdbx_description
1 polymer ?
#
loop_
_entity_poly.entity_id
_entity_poly.type
_entity_poly.pdbx_seq_one_letter_code
_entity_poly.pdbx_strand_id
1 'polypeptide(L)'
;MVRRRGILRPATNAKTLDLMSDNARNCLASCVVETIDKDGAQNLVPNLYLPLNCAFYFPGAMNVNPHRYLQALFLACQSSAKTSLGRKNITLVNKSITDVLELEGGYDAVVICLGSKVDFLPGLTGKLPLRTCRGVITHMQLHESARGSYPDDGPSILSDAWLAVQGPRNLHMGSTWEWQSRNYSSDVPAEEASRALNELLPKASAVYPDIEKWEFAGARAGLRAMPPVTSHGSLPLLGCVNQLIGAGQFCNFWVFSGLGSRGLLYHAWLGKLMSKAVLSCNEELLPSELTSWKKNRQ
;
A
#
# COMPACT_ATOMS: atom_id res chain seq x y z
N MET A 1 -12.03 -8.23 -4.99
CA MET A 1 -12.89 -7.48 -5.94
C MET A 1 -12.36 -6.07 -6.01
N VAL A 2 -12.19 -5.52 -7.20
CA VAL A 2 -11.70 -4.15 -7.43
C VAL A 2 -12.91 -3.25 -7.59
N ARG A 3 -13.03 -2.19 -6.79
CA ARG A 3 -14.09 -1.18 -6.90
C ARG A 3 -13.55 0.01 -7.69
N ARG A 4 -14.06 0.19 -8.90
CA ARG A 4 -13.74 1.30 -9.82
C ARG A 4 -14.81 2.39 -9.69
N ARG A 5 -14.89 2.99 -8.51
CA ARG A 5 -15.87 4.04 -8.17
C ARG A 5 -15.21 5.40 -7.96
N GLY A 6 -13.89 5.47 -8.15
CA GLY A 6 -13.10 6.65 -7.90
C GLY A 6 -12.73 6.83 -6.42
N ILE A 7 -12.00 7.91 -6.18
CA ILE A 7 -11.64 8.41 -4.86
C ILE A 7 -12.05 9.88 -4.80
N LEU A 8 -12.60 10.32 -3.68
CA LEU A 8 -12.96 11.70 -3.43
C LEU A 8 -12.08 12.25 -2.30
N ARG A 9 -11.44 13.40 -2.53
CA ARG A 9 -10.60 14.09 -1.55
C ARG A 9 -11.17 15.47 -1.22
N PRO A 10 -11.91 15.60 -0.10
CA PRO A 10 -12.32 16.90 0.42
C PRO A 10 -11.10 17.80 0.71
N ALA A 11 -11.20 19.09 0.40
CA ALA A 11 -10.21 20.08 0.81
C ALA A 11 -10.46 20.46 2.29
N THR A 12 -9.59 20.00 3.18
CA THR A 12 -9.71 20.25 4.64
C THR A 12 -8.89 21.44 5.14
N ASN A 13 -7.94 21.92 4.34
CA ASN A 13 -7.09 23.07 4.65
C ASN A 13 -6.54 23.70 3.36
N ALA A 14 -6.06 24.95 3.47
CA ALA A 14 -5.50 25.73 2.36
C ALA A 14 -4.38 24.98 1.63
N LYS A 15 -3.45 24.35 2.37
CA LYS A 15 -2.36 23.58 1.77
C LYS A 15 -2.85 22.46 0.84
N THR A 16 -3.86 21.72 1.25
CA THR A 16 -4.44 20.65 0.43
C THR A 16 -5.21 21.23 -0.74
N LEU A 17 -5.93 22.33 -0.55
CA LEU A 17 -6.65 23.04 -1.61
C LEU A 17 -5.69 23.49 -2.72
N ASP A 18 -4.61 24.19 -2.37
CA ASP A 18 -3.64 24.74 -3.33
C ASP A 18 -2.97 23.62 -4.12
N LEU A 19 -2.38 22.64 -3.42
CA LEU A 19 -1.69 21.51 -4.03
C LEU A 19 -2.60 20.72 -4.98
N MET A 20 -3.84 20.46 -4.55
CA MET A 20 -4.76 19.66 -5.35
C MET A 20 -5.36 20.45 -6.51
N SER A 21 -5.54 21.76 -6.37
CA SER A 21 -5.94 22.64 -7.48
C SER A 21 -4.86 22.68 -8.56
N ASP A 22 -3.58 22.72 -8.16
CA ASP A 22 -2.45 22.60 -9.08
C ASP A 22 -2.45 21.24 -9.77
N ASN A 23 -2.66 20.15 -9.04
CA ASN A 23 -2.74 18.81 -9.62
C ASN A 23 -3.91 18.67 -10.59
N ALA A 24 -5.07 19.27 -10.29
CA ALA A 24 -6.23 19.23 -11.18
C ALA A 24 -5.99 20.00 -12.49
N ARG A 25 -5.37 21.19 -12.41
CA ARG A 25 -5.01 21.98 -13.60
C ARG A 25 -3.96 21.29 -14.48
N ASN A 26 -3.04 20.55 -13.87
CA ASN A 26 -1.90 19.93 -14.55
C ASN A 26 -2.04 18.40 -14.69
N CYS A 27 -3.25 17.85 -14.52
CA CYS A 27 -3.45 16.41 -14.59
C CYS A 27 -3.23 15.88 -16.01
N LEU A 28 -2.78 14.62 -16.10
CA LEU A 28 -2.63 13.95 -17.39
C LEU A 28 -4.02 13.53 -17.90
N ALA A 29 -4.22 13.52 -19.21
CA ALA A 29 -5.49 13.05 -19.80
C ALA A 29 -5.85 11.61 -19.38
N SER A 30 -4.86 10.77 -19.10
CA SER A 30 -5.04 9.40 -18.60
C SER A 30 -5.22 9.30 -17.07
N CYS A 31 -5.16 10.41 -16.34
CA CYS A 31 -5.23 10.47 -14.88
C CYS A 31 -5.96 11.75 -14.46
N VAL A 32 -7.23 11.85 -14.84
CA VAL A 32 -8.07 13.03 -14.61
C VAL A 32 -8.31 13.25 -13.12
N VAL A 33 -8.22 14.51 -12.71
CA VAL A 33 -8.64 15.00 -11.39
C VAL A 33 -9.64 16.12 -11.60
N GLU A 34 -10.86 15.91 -11.15
CA GLU A 34 -11.95 16.87 -11.28
C GLU A 34 -12.07 17.69 -9.99
N THR A 35 -12.08 19.01 -10.12
CA THR A 35 -12.47 19.89 -9.02
C THR A 35 -13.99 19.98 -8.98
N ILE A 36 -14.59 19.60 -7.86
CA ILE A 36 -16.04 19.64 -7.67
C ILE A 36 -16.41 20.47 -6.44
N ASP A 37 -17.56 21.12 -6.52
CA ASP A 37 -18.14 21.89 -5.44
C ASP A 37 -18.93 20.99 -4.47
N LYS A 38 -19.63 21.63 -3.53
CA LYS A 38 -20.45 20.94 -2.53
C LYS A 38 -21.56 20.11 -3.17
N ASP A 39 -22.28 20.64 -4.14
CA ASP A 39 -23.43 19.95 -4.74
C ASP A 39 -22.95 18.74 -5.55
N GLY A 40 -21.89 18.90 -6.34
CA GLY A 40 -21.25 17.79 -7.06
C GLY A 40 -20.75 16.69 -6.10
N ALA A 41 -20.12 17.07 -4.99
CA ALA A 41 -19.63 16.10 -4.01
C ALA A 41 -20.78 15.38 -3.28
N GLN A 42 -21.85 16.08 -2.93
CA GLN A 42 -23.00 15.50 -2.25
C GLN A 42 -23.86 14.62 -3.16
N ASN A 43 -23.83 14.86 -4.47
CA ASN A 43 -24.38 13.93 -5.47
C ASN A 43 -23.65 12.59 -5.49
N LEU A 44 -22.32 12.58 -5.27
CA LEU A 44 -21.53 11.34 -5.18
C LEU A 44 -21.62 10.66 -3.81
N VAL A 45 -21.61 11.45 -2.75
CA VAL A 45 -21.68 10.98 -1.36
C VAL A 45 -22.62 11.89 -0.57
N PRO A 46 -23.88 11.47 -0.33
CA PRO A 46 -24.82 12.23 0.47
C PRO A 46 -24.26 12.57 1.86
N ASN A 47 -24.63 13.75 2.37
CA ASN A 47 -24.22 14.26 3.68
C ASN A 47 -22.70 14.45 3.87
N LEU A 48 -21.91 14.43 2.79
CA LEU A 48 -20.50 14.80 2.86
C LEU A 48 -20.36 16.27 3.28
N TYR A 49 -19.44 16.52 4.23
CA TYR A 49 -19.09 17.87 4.67
C TYR A 49 -17.78 18.32 4.00
N LEU A 50 -17.81 19.52 3.40
CA LEU A 50 -16.66 20.13 2.75
C LEU A 50 -16.28 21.42 3.49
N PRO A 51 -15.23 21.40 4.34
CA PRO A 51 -14.83 22.58 5.11
C PRO A 51 -14.54 23.82 4.27
N LEU A 52 -14.04 23.63 3.06
CA LEU A 52 -13.69 24.70 2.11
C LEU A 52 -14.59 24.72 0.87
N ASN A 53 -15.78 24.08 0.92
CA ASN A 53 -16.72 23.97 -0.20
C ASN A 53 -16.11 23.42 -1.51
N CYS A 54 -15.02 22.66 -1.42
CA CYS A 54 -14.28 22.13 -2.54
C CYS A 54 -13.80 20.70 -2.26
N ALA A 55 -13.87 19.84 -3.28
CA ALA A 55 -13.31 18.51 -3.26
C ALA A 55 -12.67 18.15 -4.61
N PHE A 56 -11.82 17.13 -4.60
CA PHE A 56 -11.13 16.63 -5.78
C PHE A 56 -11.52 15.19 -6.03
N TYR A 57 -12.14 14.93 -7.17
CA TYR A 57 -12.60 13.61 -7.57
C TYR A 57 -11.63 12.97 -8.56
N PHE A 58 -11.26 11.73 -8.28
CA PHE A 58 -10.39 10.91 -9.11
C PHE A 58 -11.23 9.78 -9.70
N PRO A 59 -11.95 9.99 -10.82
CA PRO A 59 -12.90 9.00 -11.35
C PRO A 59 -12.23 7.67 -11.72
N GLY A 60 -11.00 7.72 -12.23
CA GLY A 60 -10.22 6.52 -12.60
C GLY A 60 -9.59 5.77 -11.42
N ALA A 61 -9.64 6.32 -10.20
CA ALA A 61 -9.03 5.70 -9.05
C ALA A 61 -9.80 4.46 -8.58
N MET A 62 -9.08 3.53 -7.97
CA MET A 62 -9.62 2.22 -7.60
C MET A 62 -9.35 1.91 -6.15
N ASN A 63 -10.31 1.25 -5.51
CA ASN A 63 -10.12 0.59 -4.23
C ASN A 63 -10.06 -0.92 -4.44
N VAL A 64 -9.19 -1.61 -3.72
CA VAL A 64 -9.05 -3.06 -3.79
C VAL A 64 -9.22 -3.67 -2.42
N ASN A 65 -9.84 -4.84 -2.35
CA ASN A 65 -9.68 -5.71 -1.18
C ASN A 65 -8.29 -6.38 -1.26
N PRO A 66 -7.33 -6.05 -0.37
CA PRO A 66 -5.94 -6.48 -0.54
C PRO A 66 -5.77 -8.00 -0.52
N HIS A 67 -6.49 -8.71 0.36
CA HIS A 67 -6.40 -10.17 0.47
C HIS A 67 -6.83 -10.86 -0.84
N ARG A 68 -8.02 -10.52 -1.35
CA ARG A 68 -8.51 -11.06 -2.61
C ARG A 68 -7.65 -10.65 -3.80
N TYR A 69 -7.09 -9.44 -3.76
CA TYR A 69 -6.21 -8.94 -4.81
C TYR A 69 -4.90 -9.75 -4.90
N LEU A 70 -4.22 -9.97 -3.76
CA LEU A 70 -2.99 -10.76 -3.71
C LEU A 70 -3.23 -12.23 -4.11
N GLN A 71 -4.34 -12.82 -3.67
CA GLN A 71 -4.76 -14.16 -4.12
C GLN A 71 -4.94 -14.22 -5.64
N ALA A 72 -5.62 -13.22 -6.22
CA ALA A 72 -5.82 -13.16 -7.67
C ALA A 72 -4.50 -13.03 -8.43
N LEU A 73 -3.53 -12.24 -7.92
CA LEU A 73 -2.21 -12.13 -8.53
C LEU A 73 -1.48 -13.49 -8.54
N PHE A 74 -1.51 -14.22 -7.43
CA PHE A 74 -0.87 -15.55 -7.37
C PHE A 74 -1.54 -16.56 -8.32
N LEU A 75 -2.88 -16.57 -8.34
CA LEU A 75 -3.65 -17.41 -9.29
C LEU A 75 -3.34 -17.07 -10.74
N ALA A 76 -3.13 -15.79 -11.07
CA ALA A 76 -2.73 -15.37 -12.41
C ALA A 76 -1.35 -15.92 -12.79
N CYS A 77 -0.38 -15.92 -11.85
CA CYS A 77 0.93 -16.56 -12.07
C CYS A 77 0.80 -18.06 -12.31
N GLN A 78 -0.04 -18.76 -11.53
CA GLN A 78 -0.29 -20.19 -11.73
C GLN A 78 -0.96 -20.48 -13.08
N SER A 79 -1.94 -19.68 -13.48
CA SER A 79 -2.60 -19.81 -14.78
C SER A 79 -1.59 -19.61 -15.93
N SER A 80 -0.77 -18.57 -15.85
CA SER A 80 0.30 -18.30 -16.82
C SER A 80 1.29 -19.47 -16.95
N ALA A 81 1.71 -20.06 -15.83
CA ALA A 81 2.57 -21.25 -15.85
C ALA A 81 1.88 -22.46 -16.51
N LYS A 82 0.61 -22.75 -16.19
CA LYS A 82 -0.16 -23.84 -16.81
C LYS A 82 -0.29 -23.66 -18.33
N THR A 83 -0.51 -22.43 -18.79
CA THR A 83 -0.62 -22.13 -20.23
C THR A 83 0.71 -22.22 -20.98
N SER A 84 1.84 -22.35 -20.28
CA SER A 84 3.17 -22.41 -20.91
C SER A 84 3.53 -23.78 -21.51
N LEU A 85 2.60 -24.75 -21.50
CA LEU A 85 2.80 -26.12 -22.00
C LEU A 85 4.06 -26.78 -21.42
N GLY A 86 4.31 -26.58 -20.12
CA GLY A 86 5.44 -27.16 -19.39
C GLY A 86 6.74 -26.35 -19.46
N ARG A 87 6.80 -25.23 -20.20
CA ARG A 87 8.01 -24.38 -20.28
C ARG A 87 8.29 -23.57 -19.01
N LYS A 88 7.25 -23.32 -18.21
CA LYS A 88 7.33 -22.59 -16.94
C LYS A 88 6.63 -23.40 -15.87
N ASN A 89 7.26 -23.50 -14.71
CA ASN A 89 6.67 -24.07 -13.52
C ASN A 89 6.67 -23.03 -12.40
N ILE A 90 5.68 -23.14 -11.50
CA ILE A 90 5.62 -22.35 -10.28
C ILE A 90 5.36 -23.29 -9.12
N THR A 91 6.27 -23.26 -8.15
CA THR A 91 6.20 -24.09 -6.95
C THR A 91 6.18 -23.19 -5.74
N LEU A 92 5.24 -23.43 -4.83
CA LEU A 92 5.26 -22.82 -3.51
C LEU A 92 5.98 -23.78 -2.56
N VAL A 93 7.14 -23.35 -2.05
CA VAL A 93 7.95 -24.14 -1.12
C VAL A 93 7.92 -23.47 0.24
N ASN A 94 7.50 -24.21 1.27
CA ASN A 94 7.68 -23.81 2.66
C ASN A 94 8.94 -24.49 3.19
N LYS A 95 10.03 -23.72 3.31
CA LYS A 95 11.32 -24.18 3.78
C LYS A 95 11.84 -23.20 4.82
N SER A 96 12.27 -23.71 5.97
CA SER A 96 13.04 -22.92 6.93
C SER A 96 14.47 -22.79 6.43
N ILE A 97 15.00 -21.57 6.49
CA ILE A 97 16.40 -21.25 6.22
C ILE A 97 16.92 -20.45 7.41
N THR A 98 18.18 -20.65 7.75
CA THR A 98 18.90 -19.88 8.76
C THR A 98 19.62 -18.69 8.15
N ASP A 99 20.10 -18.82 6.90
CA ASP A 99 20.65 -17.73 6.10
C ASP A 99 20.18 -17.79 4.64
N VAL A 100 20.15 -16.63 3.98
CA VAL A 100 19.73 -16.52 2.57
C VAL A 100 20.71 -17.19 1.61
N LEU A 101 21.99 -17.29 1.99
CA LEU A 101 23.03 -17.97 1.22
C LEU A 101 22.80 -19.48 1.09
N GLU A 102 21.94 -20.10 1.91
CA GLU A 102 21.53 -21.49 1.72
C GLU A 102 20.76 -21.74 0.41
N LEU A 103 20.33 -20.67 -0.26
CA LEU A 103 19.69 -20.72 -1.58
C LEU A 103 20.71 -20.66 -2.72
N GLU A 104 21.98 -20.36 -2.43
CA GLU A 104 23.05 -20.39 -3.43
C GLU A 104 23.24 -21.81 -3.97
N GLY A 105 23.48 -21.93 -5.28
CA GLY A 105 23.61 -23.22 -5.98
C GLY A 105 22.29 -23.92 -6.32
N GLY A 106 21.16 -23.51 -5.71
CA GLY A 106 19.82 -24.00 -6.06
C GLY A 106 19.05 -23.11 -7.03
N TYR A 107 19.46 -21.86 -7.19
CA TYR A 107 18.78 -20.85 -8.00
C TYR A 107 19.80 -19.95 -8.70
N ASP A 108 19.50 -19.50 -9.92
CA ASP A 108 20.30 -18.49 -10.62
C ASP A 108 20.10 -17.09 -10.03
N ALA A 109 18.90 -16.84 -9.49
CA ALA A 109 18.57 -15.58 -8.83
C ALA A 109 17.53 -15.76 -7.72
N VAL A 110 17.66 -14.96 -6.65
CA VAL A 110 16.75 -14.90 -5.51
C VAL A 110 16.26 -13.47 -5.32
N VAL A 111 14.95 -13.27 -5.24
CA VAL A 111 14.34 -11.96 -4.94
C VAL A 111 13.73 -11.97 -3.55
N ILE A 112 14.26 -11.12 -2.67
CA ILE A 112 13.91 -11.03 -1.26
C ILE A 112 12.78 -10.00 -1.07
N CYS A 113 11.58 -10.49 -0.77
CA CYS A 113 10.35 -9.70 -0.65
C CYS A 113 9.76 -9.71 0.79
N LEU A 114 10.61 -9.67 1.82
CA LEU A 114 10.19 -9.86 3.22
C LEU A 114 9.57 -8.63 3.88
N GLY A 115 9.51 -7.49 3.18
CA GLY A 115 8.94 -6.25 3.73
C GLY A 115 9.61 -5.87 5.06
N SER A 116 8.81 -5.66 6.11
CA SER A 116 9.32 -5.29 7.44
C SER A 116 10.07 -6.41 8.16
N LYS A 117 9.98 -7.66 7.68
CA LYS A 117 10.68 -8.81 8.27
C LYS A 117 12.03 -9.08 7.63
N VAL A 118 12.53 -8.20 6.78
CA VAL A 118 13.83 -8.39 6.12
C VAL A 118 14.99 -8.50 7.11
N ASP A 119 14.89 -7.84 8.27
CA ASP A 119 15.87 -7.95 9.35
C ASP A 119 15.87 -9.31 10.05
N PHE A 120 14.91 -10.19 9.77
CA PHE A 120 14.92 -11.57 10.29
C PHE A 120 15.91 -12.47 9.54
N LEU A 121 16.42 -12.02 8.39
CA LEU A 121 17.52 -12.68 7.70
C LEU A 121 18.85 -12.15 8.23
N PRO A 122 19.69 -12.98 8.89
CA PRO A 122 20.96 -12.53 9.48
C PRO A 122 21.86 -11.79 8.49
N GLY A 123 21.96 -12.29 7.26
CA GLY A 123 22.72 -11.64 6.19
C GLY A 123 22.27 -10.20 5.86
N LEU A 124 21.05 -9.77 6.20
CA LEU A 124 20.51 -8.44 5.91
C LEU A 124 20.15 -7.61 7.15
N THR A 125 20.23 -8.17 8.36
CA THR A 125 19.89 -7.48 9.61
C THR A 125 20.65 -6.15 9.73
N GLY A 126 19.92 -5.03 9.81
CA GLY A 126 20.50 -3.68 9.92
C GLY A 126 21.24 -3.19 8.67
N LYS A 127 21.21 -3.94 7.57
CA LYS A 127 21.90 -3.60 6.32
C LYS A 127 21.06 -2.80 5.33
N LEU A 128 19.75 -2.71 5.55
CA LEU A 128 18.87 -1.89 4.72
C LEU A 128 18.41 -0.65 5.53
N PRO A 129 18.36 0.55 4.93
CA PRO A 129 17.95 1.78 5.62
C PRO A 129 16.42 1.86 5.79
N LEU A 130 15.80 0.79 6.27
CA LEU A 130 14.37 0.70 6.48
C LEU A 130 14.02 1.09 7.91
N ARG A 131 12.86 1.72 8.06
CA ARG A 131 12.26 2.02 9.36
C ARG A 131 10.93 1.30 9.45
N THR A 132 10.61 0.76 10.61
CA THR A 132 9.30 0.13 10.80
C THR A 132 8.26 1.18 11.19
N CYS A 133 7.06 1.02 10.64
CA CYS A 133 5.91 1.82 11.07
C CYS A 133 4.65 0.95 11.07
N ARG A 134 4.13 0.66 12.27
CA ARG A 134 2.86 -0.04 12.43
C ARG A 134 1.72 0.92 12.14
N GLY A 135 0.71 0.42 11.45
CA GLY A 135 -0.54 1.13 11.23
C GLY A 135 -1.70 0.22 11.58
N VAL A 136 -2.62 0.73 12.39
CA VAL A 136 -3.89 0.09 12.70
C VAL A 136 -4.97 0.67 11.80
N ILE A 137 -5.81 -0.20 11.26
CA ILE A 137 -7.02 0.14 10.53
C ILE A 137 -8.22 -0.39 11.31
N THR A 138 -9.33 0.33 11.26
CA THR A 138 -10.60 -0.09 11.86
C THR A 138 -11.56 -0.51 10.76
N HIS A 139 -12.41 -1.48 11.09
CA HIS A 139 -13.49 -1.96 10.26
C HIS A 139 -14.79 -1.39 10.81
N MET A 140 -15.49 -0.63 9.98
CA MET A 140 -16.81 -0.08 10.30
C MET A 140 -17.89 -0.81 9.51
N GLN A 141 -19.01 -1.11 10.16
CA GLN A 141 -20.18 -1.73 9.54
C GLN A 141 -21.44 -0.94 9.87
N LEU A 142 -22.33 -0.82 8.89
CA LEU A 142 -23.63 -0.20 9.10
C LEU A 142 -24.68 -1.29 9.32
N HIS A 143 -25.22 -1.37 10.53
CA HIS A 143 -26.20 -2.38 10.94
C HIS A 143 -27.38 -2.46 9.98
N GLU A 144 -27.88 -3.67 9.66
CA GLU A 144 -28.92 -3.87 8.63
C GLU A 144 -30.21 -3.07 8.91
N SER A 145 -30.56 -2.91 10.18
CA SER A 145 -31.73 -2.12 10.61
C SER A 145 -31.54 -0.61 10.50
N ALA A 146 -30.31 -0.12 10.30
CA ALA A 146 -30.05 1.31 10.13
C ALA A 146 -30.64 1.79 8.80
N ARG A 147 -31.35 2.93 8.87
CA ARG A 147 -31.90 3.60 7.68
C ARG A 147 -30.78 4.18 6.84
N GLY A 148 -30.87 3.97 5.53
CA GLY A 148 -29.88 4.43 4.56
C GLY A 148 -28.69 3.47 4.41
N SER A 149 -27.83 3.77 3.45
CA SER A 149 -26.58 3.06 3.20
C SER A 149 -25.61 3.98 2.47
N TYR A 150 -24.32 3.63 2.50
CA TYR A 150 -23.36 4.26 1.59
C TYR A 150 -23.78 4.00 0.13
N PRO A 151 -23.65 4.97 -0.79
CA PRO A 151 -24.01 4.75 -2.19
C PRO A 151 -23.25 3.56 -2.81
N ASP A 152 -23.95 2.74 -3.59
CA ASP A 152 -23.37 1.55 -4.23
C ASP A 152 -22.25 1.89 -5.22
N ASP A 153 -22.40 3.02 -5.88
CA ASP A 153 -21.48 3.63 -6.82
C ASP A 153 -20.59 4.72 -6.19
N GLY A 154 -20.74 4.96 -4.89
CA GLY A 154 -19.98 5.98 -4.17
C GLY A 154 -18.47 5.70 -4.16
N PRO A 155 -17.63 6.75 -4.25
CA PRO A 155 -16.17 6.62 -4.21
C PRO A 155 -15.65 6.25 -2.81
N SER A 156 -14.38 5.90 -2.70
CA SER A 156 -13.69 5.94 -1.41
C SER A 156 -13.35 7.39 -1.03
N ILE A 157 -13.22 7.71 0.25
CA ILE A 157 -12.88 9.07 0.70
C ILE A 157 -11.42 9.11 1.17
N LEU A 158 -10.68 10.14 0.76
CA LEU A 158 -9.29 10.37 1.15
C LEU A 158 -9.17 11.72 1.86
N SER A 159 -9.15 11.70 3.20
CA SER A 159 -8.84 12.87 4.04
C SER A 159 -7.75 12.50 5.06
N ASP A 160 -7.70 13.18 6.22
CA ASP A 160 -6.75 12.88 7.30
C ASP A 160 -6.91 11.45 7.85
N ALA A 161 -8.12 10.90 7.77
CA ALA A 161 -8.38 9.47 7.82
C ALA A 161 -9.03 9.04 6.50
N TRP A 162 -8.43 8.07 5.80
CA TRP A 162 -9.03 7.54 4.58
C TRP A 162 -10.14 6.55 4.91
N LEU A 163 -11.17 6.50 4.05
CA LEU A 163 -12.28 5.55 4.09
C LEU A 163 -12.25 4.69 2.82
N ALA A 164 -11.80 3.45 2.98
CA ALA A 164 -11.75 2.47 1.89
C ALA A 164 -13.06 1.67 1.85
N VAL A 165 -14.04 2.20 1.12
CA VAL A 165 -15.39 1.62 0.99
C VAL A 165 -15.33 0.24 0.31
N GLN A 166 -15.83 -0.78 1.00
CA GLN A 166 -15.92 -2.16 0.49
C GLN A 166 -17.31 -2.49 -0.06
N GLY A 167 -18.34 -1.72 0.34
CA GLY A 167 -19.71 -1.79 -0.13
C GLY A 167 -20.62 -0.85 0.67
N PRO A 168 -21.94 -0.88 0.44
CA PRO A 168 -22.91 0.05 1.05
C PRO A 168 -22.92 0.07 2.59
N ARG A 169 -22.50 -1.03 3.21
CA ARG A 169 -22.57 -1.25 4.67
C ARG A 169 -21.25 -1.70 5.27
N ASN A 170 -20.15 -1.59 4.52
CA ASN A 170 -18.86 -2.11 4.94
C ASN A 170 -17.71 -1.23 4.43
N LEU A 171 -16.87 -0.74 5.33
CA LEU A 171 -15.69 0.04 4.96
C LEU A 171 -14.54 -0.14 5.95
N HIS A 172 -13.33 0.16 5.50
CA HIS A 172 -12.18 0.30 6.39
C HIS A 172 -11.81 1.76 6.55
N MET A 173 -11.40 2.13 7.76
CA MET A 173 -10.92 3.47 8.09
C MET A 173 -9.47 3.37 8.55
N GLY A 174 -8.60 4.27 8.08
CA GLY A 174 -7.21 4.22 8.52
C GLY A 174 -6.32 5.37 8.07
N SER A 175 -5.02 5.29 8.37
CA SER A 175 -4.42 4.40 9.38
C SER A 175 -3.68 5.23 10.42
N THR A 176 -3.52 4.67 11.61
CA THR A 176 -2.61 5.21 12.64
C THR A 176 -1.13 5.07 12.21
N TRP A 177 -0.22 5.65 13.01
CA TRP A 177 1.21 5.64 12.77
C TRP A 177 1.99 5.43 14.07
N GLU A 178 2.55 4.25 14.25
CA GLU A 178 3.48 3.93 15.33
C GLU A 178 4.87 3.61 14.74
N TRP A 179 5.77 4.58 14.81
CA TRP A 179 7.14 4.44 14.34
C TRP A 179 7.99 3.55 15.24
N GLN A 180 8.98 2.88 14.65
CA GLN A 180 9.92 2.00 15.35
C GLN A 180 9.26 0.79 16.05
N SER A 181 7.98 0.54 15.76
CA SER A 181 7.26 -0.62 16.26
C SER A 181 7.94 -1.91 15.84
N ARG A 182 8.02 -2.87 16.77
CA ARG A 182 8.47 -4.24 16.52
C ARG A 182 7.33 -5.24 16.64
N ASN A 183 6.09 -4.77 16.65
CA ASN A 183 4.92 -5.63 16.70
C ASN A 183 4.53 -6.07 15.27
N TYR A 184 4.89 -7.31 14.93
CA TYR A 184 4.62 -7.95 13.65
C TYR A 184 3.24 -8.62 13.57
N SER A 185 2.48 -8.65 14.67
CA SER A 185 1.17 -9.32 14.69
C SER A 185 0.14 -8.53 13.89
N SER A 186 -0.71 -9.23 13.13
CA SER A 186 -1.89 -8.62 12.52
C SER A 186 -3.03 -8.39 13.51
N ASP A 187 -2.98 -9.10 14.63
CA ASP A 187 -4.00 -9.03 15.68
C ASP A 187 -3.81 -7.75 16.49
N VAL A 188 -4.93 -7.16 16.86
CA VAL A 188 -5.00 -5.87 17.54
C VAL A 188 -5.76 -6.09 18.85
N PRO A 189 -5.09 -5.95 20.01
CA PRO A 189 -5.75 -6.01 21.31
C PRO A 189 -6.84 -4.94 21.44
N ALA A 190 -7.84 -5.19 22.29
CA ALA A 190 -8.98 -4.29 22.47
C ALA A 190 -8.56 -2.85 22.83
N GLU A 191 -7.52 -2.68 23.65
CA GLU A 191 -6.99 -1.36 24.01
C GLU A 191 -6.38 -0.62 22.81
N GLU A 192 -5.57 -1.31 21.99
CA GLU A 192 -4.99 -0.73 20.77
C GLU A 192 -6.08 -0.39 19.75
N ALA A 193 -7.10 -1.24 19.62
CA ALA A 193 -8.25 -1.01 18.76
C ALA A 193 -9.07 0.21 19.20
N SER A 194 -9.32 0.36 20.50
CA SER A 194 -10.02 1.51 21.07
C SER A 194 -9.25 2.82 20.85
N ARG A 195 -7.92 2.83 21.08
CA ARG A 195 -7.07 3.98 20.78
C ARG A 195 -7.11 4.36 19.30
N ALA A 196 -7.02 3.37 18.40
CA ALA A 196 -7.10 3.62 16.96
C ALA A 196 -8.45 4.19 16.54
N LEU A 197 -9.56 3.67 17.10
CA LEU A 197 -10.90 4.19 16.82
C LEU A 197 -11.05 5.63 17.31
N ASN A 198 -10.62 5.93 18.54
CA ASN A 198 -10.68 7.28 19.12
C ASN A 198 -9.82 8.30 18.35
N GLU A 199 -8.72 7.85 17.75
CA GLU A 199 -7.88 8.72 16.90
C GLU A 199 -8.50 8.96 15.51
N LEU A 200 -9.05 7.91 14.88
CA LEU A 200 -9.45 7.93 13.48
C LEU A 200 -10.88 8.42 13.27
N LEU A 201 -11.82 8.08 14.17
CA LEU A 201 -13.23 8.40 14.00
C LEU A 201 -13.48 9.92 13.91
N PRO A 202 -12.90 10.78 14.77
CA PRO A 202 -13.09 12.23 14.65
C PRO A 202 -12.57 12.81 13.33
N LYS A 203 -11.47 12.25 12.80
CA LYS A 203 -10.88 12.67 11.51
C LYS A 203 -11.78 12.29 10.33
N ALA A 204 -12.43 11.13 10.42
CA ALA A 204 -13.38 10.69 9.42
C ALA A 204 -14.71 11.47 9.50
N SER A 205 -15.27 11.65 10.70
CA SER A 205 -16.54 12.36 10.87
C SER A 205 -16.44 13.85 10.52
N ALA A 206 -15.24 14.43 10.61
CA ALA A 206 -14.97 15.79 10.13
C ALA A 206 -15.25 16.00 8.63
N VAL A 207 -15.31 14.94 7.80
CA VAL A 207 -15.66 15.06 6.37
C VAL A 207 -16.87 14.21 5.98
N TYR A 208 -17.16 13.13 6.71
CA TYR A 208 -18.32 12.28 6.49
C TYR A 208 -19.02 12.00 7.84
N PRO A 209 -19.84 12.95 8.34
CA PRO A 209 -20.48 12.86 9.66
C PRO A 209 -21.31 11.59 9.86
N ASP A 210 -21.92 11.10 8.79
CA ASP A 210 -22.74 9.87 8.82
C ASP A 210 -21.96 8.62 9.24
N ILE A 211 -20.62 8.65 9.27
CA ILE A 211 -19.81 7.56 9.82
C ILE A 211 -20.09 7.28 11.30
N GLU A 212 -20.58 8.27 12.06
CA GLU A 212 -20.91 8.09 13.48
C GLU A 212 -22.10 7.15 13.71
N LYS A 213 -22.89 6.88 12.66
CA LYS A 213 -23.97 5.89 12.68
C LYS A 213 -23.46 4.45 12.49
N TRP A 214 -22.17 4.28 12.18
CA TRP A 214 -21.57 2.98 11.88
C TRP A 214 -20.97 2.37 13.13
N GLU A 215 -21.10 1.06 13.24
CA GLU A 215 -20.60 0.28 14.36
C GLU A 215 -19.17 -0.19 14.09
N PHE A 216 -18.35 -0.21 15.14
CA PHE A 216 -17.03 -0.81 15.09
C PHE A 216 -17.14 -2.33 15.04
N ALA A 217 -16.67 -2.94 13.95
CA ALA A 217 -16.70 -4.38 13.74
C ALA A 217 -15.36 -5.07 14.04
N GLY A 218 -14.27 -4.31 14.18
CA GLY A 218 -12.96 -4.86 14.51
C GLY A 218 -11.80 -4.01 14.01
N ALA A 219 -10.58 -4.44 14.34
CA ALA A 219 -9.36 -3.80 13.90
C ALA A 219 -8.33 -4.82 13.39
N ARG A 220 -7.45 -4.34 12.52
CA ARG A 220 -6.29 -5.09 12.00
C ARG A 220 -5.09 -4.16 11.94
N ALA A 221 -3.91 -4.73 12.09
CA ALA A 221 -2.67 -3.99 11.96
C ALA A 221 -1.76 -4.57 10.88
N GLY A 222 -0.88 -3.73 10.38
CA GLY A 222 0.23 -4.12 9.52
C GLY A 222 1.48 -3.35 9.89
N LEU A 223 2.62 -4.03 9.88
CA LEU A 223 3.93 -3.40 10.03
C LEU A 223 4.49 -3.07 8.64
N ARG A 224 4.72 -1.78 8.39
CA ARG A 224 5.26 -1.29 7.11
C ARG A 224 6.78 -1.14 7.22
N ALA A 225 7.48 -1.60 6.20
CA ALA A 225 8.87 -1.19 5.94
C ALA A 225 8.84 0.15 5.21
N MET A 226 9.16 1.21 5.93
CA MET A 226 9.23 2.57 5.41
C MET A 226 10.66 2.85 4.91
N PRO A 227 10.82 3.28 3.65
CA PRO A 227 12.13 3.64 3.13
C PRO A 227 12.63 4.97 3.74
N PRO A 228 13.90 5.34 3.52
CA PRO A 228 14.39 6.65 3.90
C PRO A 228 13.64 7.75 3.13
N VAL A 229 13.58 8.94 3.70
CA VAL A 229 13.09 10.13 2.99
C VAL A 229 14.29 10.74 2.27
N THR A 230 14.17 10.93 0.96
CA THR A 230 15.20 11.57 0.13
C THR A 230 14.63 12.85 -0.51
N SER A 231 15.45 13.57 -1.28
CA SER A 231 14.99 14.67 -2.13
C SER A 231 13.94 14.23 -3.16
N HIS A 232 13.93 12.96 -3.55
CA HIS A 232 12.92 12.36 -4.43
C HIS A 232 11.72 11.76 -3.66
N GLY A 233 11.66 12.00 -2.34
CA GLY A 233 10.66 11.44 -1.44
C GLY A 233 11.04 10.06 -0.90
N SER A 234 10.04 9.35 -0.35
CA SER A 234 10.20 8.02 0.27
C SER A 234 10.01 6.90 -0.76
N LEU A 235 11.01 6.66 -1.59
CA LEU A 235 10.96 5.66 -2.66
C LEU A 235 11.33 4.25 -2.18
N PRO A 236 10.72 3.17 -2.71
CA PRO A 236 11.07 1.80 -2.35
C PRO A 236 12.52 1.43 -2.67
N LEU A 237 13.03 0.40 -1.99
CA LEU A 237 14.39 -0.09 -2.15
C LEU A 237 14.39 -1.30 -3.07
N LEU A 238 15.01 -1.17 -4.24
CA LEU A 238 15.28 -2.26 -5.16
C LEU A 238 16.78 -2.41 -5.38
N GLY A 239 17.20 -3.60 -5.83
CA GLY A 239 18.56 -3.81 -6.32
C GLY A 239 19.23 -5.08 -5.84
N CYS A 240 20.39 -5.39 -6.43
CA CYS A 240 21.25 -6.50 -6.09
C CYS A 240 21.88 -6.28 -4.70
N VAL A 241 21.94 -7.34 -3.88
CA VAL A 241 22.47 -7.28 -2.52
C VAL A 241 23.67 -8.20 -2.30
N ASN A 242 24.24 -8.78 -3.37
CA ASN A 242 25.37 -9.72 -3.27
C ASN A 242 26.50 -9.22 -2.37
N GLN A 243 26.95 -7.97 -2.59
CA GLN A 243 28.00 -7.36 -1.77
C GLN A 243 27.61 -7.18 -0.31
N LEU A 244 26.33 -6.92 -0.02
CA LEU A 244 25.84 -6.73 1.35
C LEU A 244 25.81 -8.04 2.12
N ILE A 245 25.47 -9.14 1.45
CA ILE A 245 25.34 -10.45 2.07
C ILE A 245 26.59 -11.34 1.90
N GLY A 246 27.59 -10.87 1.15
CA GLY A 246 28.79 -11.66 0.86
C GLY A 246 28.55 -12.84 -0.08
N ALA A 247 27.58 -12.74 -0.99
CA ALA A 247 27.25 -13.82 -1.92
C ALA A 247 28.36 -14.06 -2.96
N GLY A 248 28.51 -15.32 -3.37
CA GLY A 248 29.40 -15.72 -4.45
C GLY A 248 28.93 -15.29 -5.84
N GLN A 249 29.64 -15.77 -6.88
CA GLN A 249 29.36 -15.40 -8.27
C GLN A 249 28.25 -16.23 -8.93
N PHE A 250 27.73 -17.26 -8.25
CA PHE A 250 26.87 -18.28 -8.86
C PHE A 250 25.37 -18.00 -8.74
N CYS A 251 24.96 -17.09 -7.84
CA CYS A 251 23.56 -16.71 -7.65
C CYS A 251 23.45 -15.20 -7.37
N ASN A 252 22.55 -14.52 -8.06
CA ASN A 252 22.28 -13.11 -7.81
C ASN A 252 21.13 -12.93 -6.82
N PHE A 253 21.41 -12.30 -5.70
CA PHE A 253 20.45 -11.95 -4.68
C PHE A 253 20.00 -10.50 -4.87
N TRP A 254 18.71 -10.28 -4.82
CA TRP A 254 18.12 -8.98 -4.99
C TRP A 254 17.11 -8.69 -3.89
N VAL A 255 16.90 -7.41 -3.59
CA VAL A 255 15.87 -6.96 -2.65
C VAL A 255 14.74 -6.25 -3.38
N PHE A 256 13.52 -6.48 -2.92
CA PHE A 256 12.33 -5.72 -3.26
C PHE A 256 11.61 -5.36 -1.95
N SER A 257 11.89 -4.18 -1.40
CA SER A 257 11.38 -3.79 -0.09
C SER A 257 11.11 -2.28 0.00
N GLY A 258 10.73 -1.79 1.19
CA GLY A 258 10.51 -0.36 1.41
C GLY A 258 9.27 0.19 0.71
N LEU A 259 8.26 -0.64 0.41
CA LEU A 259 7.02 -0.18 -0.22
C LEU A 259 6.21 0.82 0.63
N GLY A 260 6.45 0.85 1.94
CA GLY A 260 5.80 1.75 2.88
C GLY A 260 4.26 1.74 2.81
N SER A 261 3.65 2.92 2.93
CA SER A 261 2.19 3.11 2.85
C SER A 261 1.64 3.13 1.41
N ARG A 262 2.50 3.07 0.40
CA ARG A 262 2.13 3.26 -1.02
C ARG A 262 2.36 2.01 -1.88
N GLY A 263 2.63 0.87 -1.23
CA GLY A 263 2.97 -0.37 -1.93
C GLY A 263 1.95 -0.79 -2.99
N LEU A 264 0.66 -0.72 -2.67
CA LEU A 264 -0.41 -1.11 -3.61
C LEU A 264 -0.44 -0.23 -4.87
N LEU A 265 0.06 1.01 -4.83
CA LEU A 265 0.10 1.90 -6.00
C LEU A 265 1.18 1.48 -7.00
N TYR A 266 2.38 1.15 -6.52
CA TYR A 266 3.55 1.01 -7.39
C TYR A 266 4.05 -0.43 -7.57
N HIS A 267 3.60 -1.38 -6.72
CA HIS A 267 4.16 -2.74 -6.70
C HIS A 267 4.15 -3.44 -8.06
N ALA A 268 3.09 -3.28 -8.88
CA ALA A 268 3.00 -3.94 -10.18
C ALA A 268 4.03 -3.38 -11.19
N TRP A 269 4.17 -2.06 -11.24
CA TRP A 269 5.17 -1.41 -12.10
C TRP A 269 6.60 -1.72 -11.65
N LEU A 270 6.85 -1.60 -10.35
CA LEU A 270 8.15 -1.96 -9.76
C LEU A 270 8.46 -3.44 -9.97
N GLY A 271 7.50 -4.34 -9.82
CA GLY A 271 7.66 -5.77 -10.05
C GLY A 271 8.04 -6.07 -11.50
N LYS A 272 7.46 -5.34 -12.46
CA LYS A 272 7.85 -5.42 -13.88
C LYS A 272 9.30 -4.97 -14.09
N LEU A 273 9.71 -3.83 -13.52
CA LEU A 273 11.09 -3.36 -13.60
C LEU A 273 12.07 -4.37 -12.99
N MET A 274 11.75 -4.82 -11.78
CA MET A 274 12.52 -5.81 -11.05
C MET A 274 12.70 -7.10 -11.86
N SER A 275 11.61 -7.63 -12.43
CA SER A 275 11.68 -8.86 -13.23
C SER A 275 12.61 -8.72 -14.44
N LYS A 276 12.64 -7.55 -15.09
CA LYS A 276 13.57 -7.29 -16.19
C LYS A 276 15.02 -7.25 -15.72
N ALA A 277 15.30 -6.52 -14.64
CA ALA A 277 16.63 -6.42 -14.07
C ALA A 277 17.18 -7.80 -13.65
N VAL A 278 16.35 -8.62 -12.99
CA VAL A 278 16.70 -9.98 -12.56
C VAL A 278 16.94 -10.90 -13.75
N LEU A 279 16.04 -10.94 -14.73
CA LEU A 279 16.16 -11.84 -15.89
C LEU A 279 17.33 -11.48 -16.81
N SER A 280 17.72 -10.20 -16.86
CA SER A 280 18.88 -9.73 -17.61
C SER A 280 20.16 -9.69 -16.79
N CYS A 281 20.12 -10.07 -15.51
CA CYS A 281 21.22 -9.91 -14.55
C CYS A 281 21.84 -8.51 -14.58
N ASN A 282 21.02 -7.47 -14.80
CA ASN A 282 21.48 -6.10 -15.00
C ASN A 282 20.70 -5.12 -14.11
N GLU A 283 21.37 -4.61 -13.07
CA GLU A 283 20.81 -3.62 -12.14
C GLU A 283 20.60 -2.25 -12.78
N GLU A 284 21.33 -1.90 -13.84
CA GLU A 284 21.23 -0.60 -14.52
C GLU A 284 19.87 -0.39 -15.21
N LEU A 285 19.09 -1.46 -15.37
CA LEU A 285 17.69 -1.38 -15.84
C LEU A 285 16.73 -0.81 -14.79
N LEU A 286 17.17 -0.69 -13.52
CA LEU A 286 16.41 -0.03 -12.46
C LEU A 286 16.73 1.47 -12.43
N PRO A 287 15.71 2.34 -12.29
CA PRO A 287 15.92 3.75 -12.00
C PRO A 287 16.87 3.96 -10.83
N SER A 288 17.85 4.85 -11.00
CA SER A 288 18.92 5.08 -10.03
C SER A 288 18.42 5.52 -8.65
N GLU A 289 17.25 6.15 -8.61
CA GLU A 289 16.58 6.59 -7.39
C GLU A 289 16.20 5.39 -6.50
N LEU A 290 15.83 4.25 -7.11
CA LEU A 290 15.46 3.02 -6.41
C LEU A 290 16.65 2.23 -5.88
N THR A 291 17.87 2.52 -6.36
CA THR A 291 19.14 1.89 -5.95
C THR A 291 20.07 2.83 -5.17
N SER A 292 19.74 4.13 -5.13
CA SER A 292 20.52 5.20 -4.48
C SER A 292 20.83 4.95 -3.00
N TRP A 293 20.00 4.16 -2.32
CA TRP A 293 20.17 3.75 -0.93
C TRP A 293 21.50 3.02 -0.66
N LYS A 294 22.14 2.46 -1.69
CA LYS A 294 23.47 1.86 -1.60
C LYS A 294 24.59 2.88 -1.45
N LYS A 295 24.42 4.09 -2.01
CA LYS A 295 25.43 5.15 -2.03
C LYS A 295 25.57 5.86 -0.68
N ASN A 296 24.50 5.91 0.11
CA ASN A 296 24.47 6.56 1.42
C ASN A 296 25.20 5.77 2.54
N ARG A 297 26.07 4.83 2.17
CA ARG A 297 26.87 3.98 3.08
C ARG A 297 28.38 4.06 2.81
N GLN A 298 28.81 4.86 1.84
CA GLN A 298 30.19 5.34 1.72
C GLN A 298 30.32 6.66 2.45
#